data_AF-A0A955H9K6-F1
#
_entry.id   AF-A0A955H9K6-F1
#
_cell.length_a   1.000
_cell.length_b   1.000
_cell.length_c   1.000
_cell.angle_alpha   90.00
_cell.angle_beta   90.00
_cell.angle_gamma   90.00
#
_symmetry.space_group_name_H-M   'P 1'
#
loop_
_entity.id
_entity.type
_entity.pdbx_description
1 polymer ?
#
loop_
_entity_poly.entity_id
_entity_poly.type
_entity_poly.pdbx_seq_one_letter_code
_entity_poly.pdbx_strand_id
1 'polypeptide(L)'
;FFVECDLDQAWNMYQQLLTSLREDQESIGHISSCLFALGDIATRRGDLALAHVLYDEAFALVKRFDNPQIILRYHLWLAELNQAESNYRQALHSYRAGLSVTLSDPSLRAILLIDLAALAVAIGMYELAATLLGTVDTVEENFGPLSPIHLADYQRVANEARSHLRETRFEKARMVGREQEYTTMAESALSIMEEAFGIENQGLTT
;
A
#
# COMPACT_ATOMS: atom_id res chain seq x y z
N PHE A 1 22.61 7.88 9.39
CA PHE A 1 22.81 8.34 10.78
C PHE A 1 21.53 8.52 11.59
N PHE A 2 20.72 9.58 11.42
CA PHE A 2 19.54 9.77 12.30
C PHE A 2 18.41 8.74 12.03
N VAL A 3 18.14 8.42 10.77
CA VAL A 3 17.12 7.43 10.37
C VAL A 3 17.51 6.00 10.76
N GLU A 4 18.78 5.61 10.57
CA GLU A 4 19.25 4.26 10.96
C GLU A 4 19.21 4.05 12.49
N CYS A 5 19.58 5.08 13.25
CA CYS A 5 19.54 5.03 14.72
C CYS A 5 18.10 4.88 15.27
N ASP A 6 17.12 5.46 14.57
CA ASP A 6 15.70 5.32 14.88
C ASP A 6 15.18 3.92 14.51
N LEU A 7 15.59 3.38 13.35
CA LEU A 7 15.24 2.02 12.95
C LEU A 7 15.80 0.95 13.90
N ASP A 8 17.01 1.13 14.43
CA ASP A 8 17.59 0.24 15.44
C ASP A 8 16.85 0.29 16.78
N GLN A 9 16.43 1.48 17.20
CA GLN A 9 15.62 1.64 18.40
C GLN A 9 14.24 1.00 18.22
N ALA A 10 13.56 1.28 17.10
CA ALA A 10 12.27 0.70 16.77
C ALA A 10 12.34 -0.83 16.70
N TRP A 11 13.37 -1.38 16.05
CA TRP A 11 13.59 -2.83 15.98
C TRP A 11 13.64 -3.47 17.36
N ASN A 12 14.47 -2.91 18.25
CA ASN A 12 14.62 -3.43 19.61
C ASN A 12 13.30 -3.32 20.41
N MET A 13 12.57 -2.21 20.26
CA MET A 13 11.27 -2.03 20.93
C MET A 13 10.26 -3.09 20.47
N TYR A 14 10.12 -3.33 19.17
CA TYR A 14 9.20 -4.34 18.65
C TYR A 14 9.62 -5.77 19.03
N GLN A 15 10.91 -6.08 19.09
CA GLN A 15 11.38 -7.39 19.57
C GLN A 15 11.08 -7.62 21.06
N GLN A 16 11.25 -6.59 21.89
CA GLN A 16 10.90 -6.66 23.31
C GLN A 16 9.39 -6.83 23.51
N LEU A 17 8.59 -6.05 22.78
CA LEU A 17 7.13 -6.17 22.79
C LEU A 17 6.70 -7.57 22.34
N LEU A 18 7.25 -8.08 21.24
CA LEU A 18 6.97 -9.43 20.74
C LEU A 18 7.29 -10.50 21.79
N THR A 19 8.39 -10.34 22.54
CA THR A 19 8.76 -11.26 23.62
C THR A 19 7.74 -11.22 24.76
N SER A 20 7.27 -10.03 25.17
CA SER A 20 6.24 -9.90 26.21
C SER A 20 4.88 -10.45 25.79
N LEU A 21 4.52 -10.36 24.50
CA LEU A 21 3.23 -10.79 23.98
C LEU A 21 3.15 -12.32 23.77
N ARG A 22 4.29 -13.02 23.71
CA ARG A 22 4.34 -14.48 23.48
C ARG A 22 3.78 -15.33 24.62
N GLU A 23 3.54 -14.74 25.79
CA GLU A 23 2.97 -15.42 26.95
C GLU A 23 1.43 -15.50 26.92
N ASP A 24 0.78 -14.83 25.97
CA ASP A 24 -0.67 -14.69 25.90
C ASP A 24 -1.25 -15.04 24.52
N GLN A 25 -2.25 -15.94 24.49
CA GLN A 25 -2.94 -16.34 23.25
C GLN A 25 -3.90 -15.27 22.71
N GLU A 26 -4.36 -14.34 23.55
CA GLU A 26 -5.22 -13.23 23.08
C GLU A 26 -4.43 -12.17 22.31
N SER A 27 -3.10 -12.26 22.32
CA SER A 27 -2.19 -11.28 21.72
C SER A 27 -1.85 -11.53 20.24
N ILE A 28 -2.48 -12.48 19.55
CA ILE A 28 -2.16 -12.84 18.15
C ILE A 28 -2.16 -11.62 17.21
N GLY A 29 -3.14 -10.73 17.34
CA GLY A 29 -3.19 -9.50 16.54
C GLY A 29 -2.02 -8.56 16.81
N HIS A 30 -1.61 -8.42 18.08
CA HIS A 30 -0.46 -7.60 18.46
C HIS A 30 0.87 -8.23 18.02
N ILE A 31 1.00 -9.55 18.13
CA ILE A 31 2.16 -10.32 17.64
C ILE A 31 2.33 -10.08 16.14
N SER A 32 1.24 -10.23 15.37
CA SER A 32 1.26 -9.96 13.93
C SER A 32 1.66 -8.52 13.62
N SER A 33 1.10 -7.53 14.32
CA SER A 33 1.46 -6.12 14.11
C SER A 33 2.95 -5.85 14.40
N CYS A 34 3.52 -6.49 15.42
CA CYS A 34 4.96 -6.38 15.69
C CYS A 34 5.79 -7.00 14.56
N LEU A 35 5.39 -8.18 14.06
CA LEU A 35 6.08 -8.84 12.95
C LEU A 35 6.00 -8.02 11.66
N PHE A 36 4.86 -7.39 11.35
CA PHE A 36 4.72 -6.46 10.24
C PHE A 36 5.63 -5.23 10.39
N ALA A 37 5.73 -4.66 11.59
CA ALA A 37 6.61 -3.52 11.84
C ALA A 37 8.09 -3.90 11.69
N LEU A 38 8.49 -5.08 12.19
CA LEU A 38 9.82 -5.62 11.97
C LEU A 38 10.08 -5.89 10.47
N GLY A 39 9.08 -6.38 9.74
CA GLY A 39 9.12 -6.55 8.28
C GLY A 39 9.41 -5.23 7.56
N ASP A 40 8.71 -4.15 7.89
CA ASP A 40 8.94 -2.83 7.31
C ASP A 40 10.36 -2.33 7.59
N ILE A 41 10.85 -2.53 8.82
CA ILE A 41 12.21 -2.14 9.20
C ILE A 41 13.23 -2.95 8.40
N ALA A 42 13.02 -4.27 8.22
CA ALA A 42 13.89 -5.12 7.42
C ALA A 42 13.91 -4.68 5.94
N THR A 43 12.75 -4.35 5.36
CA THR A 43 12.63 -3.78 4.01
C THR A 43 13.42 -2.48 3.88
N ARG A 44 13.27 -1.55 4.84
CA ARG A 44 14.01 -0.27 4.86
C ARG A 44 15.52 -0.45 5.01
N ARG A 45 15.96 -1.56 5.60
CA ARG A 45 17.38 -1.95 5.71
C ARG A 45 17.90 -2.71 4.48
N GLY A 46 17.03 -3.08 3.54
CA GLY A 46 17.35 -3.87 2.36
C GLY A 46 17.47 -5.38 2.62
N ASP A 47 17.15 -5.87 3.82
CA ASP A 47 17.11 -7.30 4.12
C ASP A 47 15.75 -7.89 3.70
N LEU A 48 15.56 -8.01 2.39
CA LEU A 48 14.31 -8.50 1.80
C LEU A 48 14.02 -9.96 2.18
N ALA A 49 15.05 -10.77 2.43
CA ALA A 49 14.88 -12.16 2.84
C ALA A 49 14.26 -12.24 4.24
N LEU A 50 14.78 -11.45 5.20
CA LEU A 50 14.20 -11.36 6.53
C LEU A 50 12.80 -10.73 6.51
N ALA A 51 12.61 -9.67 5.72
CA ALA A 51 11.30 -9.04 5.53
C ALA A 51 10.26 -10.07 5.08
N HIS A 52 10.60 -10.90 4.08
CA HIS A 52 9.72 -11.95 3.57
C HIS A 52 9.29 -12.93 4.66
N VAL A 53 10.22 -13.43 5.47
CA VAL A 53 9.90 -14.34 6.57
C VAL A 53 8.96 -13.68 7.59
N LEU A 54 9.22 -12.42 7.96
CA LEU A 54 8.45 -11.69 8.95
C LEU A 54 7.02 -11.40 8.48
N TYR A 55 6.85 -10.98 7.22
CA TYR A 55 5.53 -10.73 6.65
C TYR A 55 4.72 -12.01 6.47
N ASP A 56 5.33 -13.11 6.04
CA ASP A 56 4.66 -14.41 5.92
C ASP A 56 4.20 -14.93 7.28
N GLU A 57 5.06 -14.86 8.31
CA GLU A 57 4.70 -15.27 9.67
C GLU A 57 3.54 -14.43 10.21
N ALA A 58 3.61 -13.12 10.03
CA ALA A 58 2.57 -12.21 10.46
C ALA A 58 1.24 -12.48 9.75
N PHE A 59 1.25 -12.61 8.43
CA PHE A 59 0.05 -12.90 7.64
C PHE A 59 -0.55 -14.26 8.01
N ALA A 60 0.27 -15.29 8.21
CA ALA A 60 -0.20 -16.62 8.62
C ALA A 60 -0.95 -16.59 9.97
N LEU A 61 -0.53 -15.72 10.90
CA LEU A 61 -1.20 -15.55 12.19
C LEU A 61 -2.60 -14.94 12.06
N VAL A 62 -2.77 -13.95 11.19
CA VAL A 62 -4.01 -13.16 11.13
C VAL A 62 -4.95 -13.52 9.99
N LYS A 63 -4.49 -14.31 9.00
CA LYS A 63 -5.32 -14.74 7.86
C LYS A 63 -6.63 -15.41 8.31
N ARG A 64 -6.64 -16.04 9.49
CA ARG A 64 -7.83 -16.70 10.07
C ARG A 64 -8.77 -15.75 10.82
N PHE A 65 -8.29 -14.55 11.15
CA PHE A 65 -9.03 -13.55 11.92
C PHE A 65 -9.54 -12.40 11.05
N ASP A 66 -9.37 -12.51 9.73
CA ASP A 66 -9.91 -11.60 8.71
C ASP A 66 -9.65 -10.11 9.02
N ASN A 67 -8.44 -9.78 9.50
CA ASN A 67 -8.07 -8.40 9.80
C ASN A 67 -7.74 -7.64 8.51
N PRO A 68 -8.61 -6.72 8.04
CA PRO A 68 -8.47 -6.09 6.73
C PRO A 68 -7.19 -5.26 6.60
N GLN A 69 -6.77 -4.59 7.68
CA GLN A 69 -5.59 -3.73 7.66
C GLN A 69 -4.31 -4.53 7.41
N ILE A 70 -4.21 -5.68 8.07
CA ILE A 70 -3.04 -6.54 7.98
C ILE A 70 -3.01 -7.28 6.65
N ILE A 71 -4.17 -7.74 6.17
CA ILE A 71 -4.30 -8.35 4.85
C ILE A 71 -3.90 -7.35 3.76
N LEU A 72 -4.39 -6.10 3.82
CA LEU A 72 -3.99 -5.07 2.87
C LEU A 72 -2.47 -4.84 2.92
N ARG A 73 -1.90 -4.61 4.09
CA ARG A 73 -0.46 -4.33 4.24
C ARG A 73 0.42 -5.45 3.68
N TYR A 74 0.03 -6.72 3.89
CA TYR A 74 0.71 -7.87 3.30
C TYR A 74 0.74 -7.79 1.76
N HIS A 75 -0.43 -7.53 1.16
CA HIS A 75 -0.57 -7.45 -0.28
C HIS A 75 0.13 -6.23 -0.89
N LEU A 76 0.17 -5.10 -0.19
CA LEU A 76 0.94 -3.92 -0.61
C LEU A 76 2.44 -4.21 -0.59
N TRP A 77 2.95 -4.84 0.47
CA TRP A 77 4.35 -5.24 0.52
C TRP A 77 4.72 -6.23 -0.59
N LEU A 78 3.90 -7.26 -0.84
CA LEU A 78 4.12 -8.17 -1.96
C LEU A 78 4.12 -7.42 -3.30
N ALA A 79 3.26 -6.41 -3.44
CA ALA A 79 3.23 -5.60 -4.65
C ALA A 79 4.51 -4.78 -4.82
N GLU A 80 5.02 -4.17 -3.75
CA GLU A 80 6.28 -3.42 -3.75
C GLU A 80 7.48 -4.33 -4.06
N LEU A 81 7.55 -5.52 -3.45
CA LEU A 81 8.60 -6.50 -3.73
C LEU A 81 8.61 -6.90 -5.21
N ASN A 82 7.44 -7.23 -5.75
CA ASN A 82 7.31 -7.60 -7.16
C ASN A 82 7.63 -6.42 -8.09
N GLN A 83 7.33 -5.18 -7.69
CA GLN A 83 7.74 -3.98 -8.45
C GLN A 83 9.26 -3.83 -8.48
N ALA A 84 9.94 -4.02 -7.35
CA ALA A 84 11.39 -3.95 -7.27
C ALA A 84 12.07 -4.99 -8.19
N GLU A 85 11.44 -6.16 -8.38
CA GLU A 85 11.88 -7.20 -9.31
C GLU A 85 11.37 -7.01 -10.75
N SER A 86 10.69 -5.89 -11.06
CA SER A 86 10.05 -5.63 -12.35
C SER A 86 8.98 -6.65 -12.76
N ASN A 87 8.47 -7.43 -11.80
CA ASN A 87 7.40 -8.42 -11.95
C ASN A 87 6.01 -7.77 -11.86
N TYR A 88 5.72 -6.79 -12.72
CA TYR A 88 4.50 -5.96 -12.66
C TYR A 88 3.20 -6.77 -12.69
N ARG A 89 3.17 -7.93 -13.36
CA ARG A 89 2.02 -8.84 -13.33
C ARG A 89 1.70 -9.34 -11.93
N GLN A 90 2.72 -9.76 -11.18
CA GLN A 90 2.53 -10.24 -9.81
C GLN A 90 2.26 -9.09 -8.84
N ALA A 91 2.80 -7.90 -9.11
CA ALA A 91 2.46 -6.70 -8.36
C ALA A 91 0.98 -6.34 -8.49
N LEU A 92 0.45 -6.29 -9.71
CA LEU A 92 -0.97 -6.01 -9.98
C LEU A 92 -1.89 -7.09 -9.40
N HIS A 93 -1.47 -8.37 -9.45
CA HIS A 93 -2.20 -9.44 -8.79
C HIS A 93 -2.28 -9.23 -7.27
N SER A 94 -1.18 -8.80 -6.65
CA SER A 94 -1.13 -8.50 -5.21
C SER A 94 -2.04 -7.33 -4.86
N TYR A 95 -2.02 -6.24 -5.65
CA TYR A 95 -2.96 -5.14 -5.47
C TYR A 95 -4.43 -5.57 -5.59
N ARG A 96 -4.78 -6.43 -6.55
CA ARG A 96 -6.14 -6.99 -6.64
C ARG A 96 -6.54 -7.80 -5.41
N ALA A 97 -5.63 -8.56 -4.83
CA ALA A 97 -5.90 -9.30 -3.60
C ALA A 97 -6.09 -8.35 -2.40
N GLY A 98 -5.34 -7.25 -2.32
CA GLY A 98 -5.55 -6.21 -1.32
C GLY A 98 -6.85 -5.42 -1.49
N LEU A 99 -7.31 -5.23 -2.73
CA LEU A 99 -8.51 -4.47 -3.05
C LEU A 99 -9.77 -4.97 -2.33
N SER A 100 -9.96 -6.29 -2.25
CA SER A 100 -11.19 -6.88 -1.70
C SER A 100 -11.43 -6.51 -0.23
N VAL A 101 -10.36 -6.27 0.53
CA VAL A 101 -10.48 -5.92 1.96
C VAL A 101 -10.70 -4.42 2.21
N THR A 102 -10.66 -3.60 1.16
CA THR A 102 -10.86 -2.14 1.26
C THR A 102 -12.29 -1.68 0.92
N LEU A 103 -13.19 -2.61 0.57
CA LEU A 103 -14.55 -2.28 0.11
C LEU A 103 -15.40 -1.54 1.15
N SER A 104 -15.18 -1.80 2.44
CA SER A 104 -15.99 -1.23 3.53
C SER A 104 -15.22 -0.24 4.41
N ASP A 105 -13.96 0.03 4.10
CA ASP A 105 -13.10 0.93 4.88
C ASP A 105 -12.46 1.99 3.95
N PRO A 106 -12.97 3.22 3.97
CA PRO A 106 -12.44 4.32 3.18
C PRO A 106 -10.97 4.63 3.50
N SER A 107 -10.53 4.45 4.75
CA SER A 107 -9.13 4.70 5.13
C SER A 107 -8.21 3.67 4.46
N LEU A 108 -8.59 2.39 4.47
CA LEU A 108 -7.87 1.34 3.75
C LEU A 108 -7.91 1.55 2.24
N ARG A 109 -9.03 2.04 1.71
CA ARG A 109 -9.15 2.41 0.29
C ARG A 109 -8.18 3.53 -0.08
N ALA A 110 -8.05 4.58 0.74
CA ALA A 110 -7.10 5.66 0.49
C ALA A 110 -5.64 5.16 0.47
N ILE A 111 -5.27 4.27 1.39
CA ILE A 111 -3.93 3.67 1.43
C ILE A 111 -3.65 2.93 0.11
N LEU A 112 -4.56 2.05 -0.31
CA LEU A 112 -4.44 1.34 -1.59
C LEU A 112 -4.32 2.30 -2.79
N LEU A 113 -5.10 3.39 -2.82
CA LEU A 113 -5.05 4.38 -3.89
C LEU A 113 -3.70 5.12 -3.91
N ILE A 114 -3.11 5.43 -2.76
CA ILE A 114 -1.76 6.04 -2.66
C ILE A 114 -0.70 5.10 -3.22
N ASP A 115 -0.74 3.82 -2.84
CA ASP A 115 0.20 2.82 -3.35
C ASP A 115 0.03 2.57 -4.86
N LEU A 116 -1.20 2.52 -5.37
CA LEU A 116 -1.45 2.47 -6.81
C LEU A 116 -0.93 3.72 -7.53
N ALA A 117 -1.06 4.90 -6.92
CA ALA A 117 -0.50 6.13 -7.47
C ALA A 117 1.03 6.09 -7.49
N ALA A 118 1.67 5.48 -6.48
CA ALA A 118 3.10 5.26 -6.45
C ALA A 118 3.54 4.31 -7.59
N LEU A 119 2.81 3.21 -7.82
CA LEU A 119 3.05 2.33 -8.97
C LEU A 119 2.87 3.10 -10.29
N ALA A 120 1.79 3.88 -10.43
CA ALA A 120 1.53 4.69 -11.62
C ALA A 120 2.69 5.64 -11.93
N VAL A 121 3.26 6.29 -10.91
CA VAL A 121 4.48 7.09 -11.03
C VAL A 121 5.66 6.25 -11.51
N ALA A 122 5.91 5.09 -10.89
CA ALA A 122 7.05 4.23 -11.22
C ALA A 122 7.02 3.73 -12.68
N ILE A 123 5.83 3.57 -13.26
CA ILE A 123 5.63 3.11 -14.64
C ILE A 123 5.38 4.25 -15.64
N GLY A 124 5.49 5.51 -15.20
CA GLY A 124 5.37 6.71 -16.04
C GLY A 124 3.94 7.16 -16.37
N MET A 125 2.93 6.60 -15.72
CA MET A 125 1.51 6.98 -15.85
C MET A 125 1.14 8.15 -14.93
N TYR A 126 1.84 9.29 -15.06
CA TYR A 126 1.72 10.42 -14.13
C TYR A 126 0.31 11.04 -14.05
N GLU A 127 -0.45 11.03 -15.15
CA GLU A 127 -1.85 11.51 -15.12
C GLU A 127 -2.75 10.59 -14.30
N LEU A 128 -2.57 9.27 -14.43
CA LEU A 128 -3.30 8.30 -13.62
C LEU A 128 -2.94 8.45 -12.14
N ALA A 129 -1.66 8.68 -11.83
CA ALA A 129 -1.22 8.97 -10.47
C ALA A 129 -1.93 10.22 -9.90
N ALA A 130 -1.98 11.31 -10.66
CA ALA A 130 -2.67 12.53 -10.24
C ALA A 130 -4.19 12.29 -10.05
N THR A 131 -4.83 11.53 -10.93
CA THR A 131 -6.24 11.13 -10.79
C THR A 131 -6.47 10.30 -9.52
N LEU A 132 -5.63 9.30 -9.25
CA LEU A 132 -5.72 8.50 -8.02
C LEU A 132 -5.59 9.37 -6.76
N LEU A 133 -4.65 10.32 -6.73
CA LEU A 133 -4.48 11.25 -5.62
C LEU A 133 -5.67 12.20 -5.46
N GLY A 134 -6.30 12.63 -6.55
CA GLY A 134 -7.55 13.39 -6.51
C GLY A 134 -8.69 12.62 -5.85
N THR A 135 -8.76 11.31 -6.09
CA THR A 135 -9.71 10.44 -5.39
C THR A 135 -9.39 10.29 -3.91
N VAL A 136 -8.10 10.23 -3.53
CA VAL A 136 -7.67 10.25 -2.12
C VAL A 136 -8.13 11.53 -1.43
N ASP A 137 -8.05 12.69 -2.09
CA ASP A 137 -8.56 13.94 -1.52
C ASP A 137 -10.05 13.83 -1.16
N THR A 138 -10.86 13.23 -2.04
CA THR A 138 -12.29 13.01 -1.78
C THR A 138 -12.52 12.08 -0.58
N VAL A 139 -11.64 11.09 -0.38
CA VAL A 139 -11.73 10.23 0.81
C VAL A 139 -11.39 11.03 2.07
N GLU A 140 -10.33 11.83 2.05
CA GLU A 140 -9.93 12.64 3.21
C GLU A 140 -11.01 13.66 3.60
N GLU A 141 -11.59 14.33 2.61
CA GLU A 141 -12.64 15.34 2.82
C GLU A 141 -13.91 14.73 3.44
N ASN A 142 -14.26 13.48 3.10
CA ASN A 142 -15.51 12.85 3.53
C ASN A 142 -15.37 11.98 4.78
N PHE A 143 -14.20 11.36 5.01
CA PHE A 143 -14.01 10.33 6.04
C PHE A 143 -12.94 10.67 7.08
N GLY A 144 -12.19 11.76 6.87
CA GLY A 144 -11.17 12.25 7.80
C GLY A 144 -9.74 12.12 7.28
N PRO A 145 -8.77 12.76 7.96
CA PRO A 145 -7.43 12.94 7.44
C PRO A 145 -6.62 11.65 7.41
N LEU A 146 -5.65 11.59 6.49
CA LEU A 146 -4.63 10.54 6.47
C LEU A 146 -3.78 10.57 7.75
N SER A 147 -3.37 9.39 8.21
CA SER A 147 -2.35 9.30 9.26
C SER A 147 -1.02 9.87 8.78
N PRO A 148 -0.10 10.29 9.67
CA PRO A 148 1.17 10.93 9.29
C PRO A 148 2.03 10.13 8.29
N ILE A 149 2.05 8.80 8.38
CA ILE A 149 2.83 7.93 7.48
C ILE A 149 2.24 8.00 6.07
N HIS A 150 0.94 7.72 5.92
CA HIS A 150 0.25 7.78 4.63
C HIS A 150 0.23 9.20 4.03
N LEU A 151 0.19 10.25 4.86
CA LEU A 151 0.32 11.63 4.40
C LEU A 151 1.70 11.89 3.77
N ALA A 152 2.77 11.35 4.37
CA ALA A 152 4.12 11.49 3.83
C ALA A 152 4.26 10.77 2.48
N ASP A 153 3.67 9.57 2.34
CA ASP A 153 3.65 8.85 1.06
C ASP A 153 2.81 9.56 0.00
N TYR A 154 1.61 10.03 0.36
CA TYR A 154 0.79 10.87 -0.50
C TYR A 154 1.59 12.08 -1.02
N GLN A 155 2.27 12.82 -0.13
CA GLN A 155 3.05 14.00 -0.51
C GLN A 155 4.20 13.65 -1.44
N ARG A 156 4.92 12.56 -1.17
CA ARG A 156 6.01 12.07 -2.02
C ARG A 156 5.50 11.75 -3.43
N VAL A 157 4.43 10.97 -3.54
CA VAL A 157 3.84 10.58 -4.82
C VAL A 157 3.29 11.79 -5.57
N ALA A 158 2.61 12.70 -4.87
CA ALA A 158 2.09 13.94 -5.46
C ALA A 158 3.21 14.83 -6.03
N ASN A 159 4.30 14.99 -5.29
CA ASN A 159 5.45 15.78 -5.74
C ASN A 159 6.12 15.16 -6.96
N GLU A 160 6.27 13.83 -6.99
CA GLU A 160 6.86 13.15 -8.14
C GLU A 160 5.94 13.24 -9.38
N ALA A 161 4.64 12.94 -9.25
CA ALA A 161 3.71 13.11 -10.36
C ALA A 161 3.67 14.56 -10.88
N ARG A 162 3.72 15.55 -9.97
CA ARG A 162 3.77 16.98 -10.33
C ARG A 162 5.09 17.35 -11.01
N SER A 163 6.22 16.74 -10.68
CA SER A 163 7.52 17.08 -11.29
C SER A 163 7.59 16.71 -12.78
N HIS A 164 6.86 15.67 -13.20
CA HIS A 164 6.78 15.21 -14.60
C HIS A 164 5.61 15.80 -15.39
N LEU A 165 4.65 16.44 -14.72
CA LEU A 165 3.52 17.11 -15.35
C LEU A 165 3.68 18.63 -15.30
N ARG A 166 3.07 19.34 -16.25
CA ARG A 166 2.85 20.78 -16.05
C ARG A 166 1.77 20.97 -14.99
N GLU A 167 1.86 22.03 -14.19
CA GLU A 167 0.91 22.33 -13.11
C GLU A 167 -0.55 22.24 -13.57
N THR A 168 -0.87 22.81 -14.74
CA THR A 168 -2.23 22.78 -15.30
C THR A 168 -2.71 21.37 -15.66
N ARG A 169 -1.80 20.48 -16.07
CA ARG A 169 -2.13 19.10 -16.43
C ARG A 169 -2.31 18.24 -15.18
N PHE A 170 -1.45 18.44 -14.18
CA PHE A 170 -1.58 17.79 -12.87
C PHE A 170 -2.92 18.13 -12.22
N GLU A 171 -3.25 19.42 -12.07
CA GLU A 171 -4.50 19.84 -11.43
C GLU A 171 -5.74 19.39 -12.21
N LYS A 172 -5.69 19.35 -13.54
CA LYS A 172 -6.78 18.79 -14.35
C LYS A 172 -6.98 17.29 -14.09
N ALA A 173 -5.92 16.50 -14.10
CA ALA A 173 -6.00 15.06 -13.86
C ALA A 173 -6.45 14.76 -12.42
N ARG A 174 -5.99 15.55 -11.45
CA ARG A 174 -6.43 15.50 -10.06
C ARG A 174 -7.92 15.82 -9.91
N MET A 175 -8.41 16.85 -10.61
CA MET A 175 -9.85 17.18 -10.61
C MET A 175 -10.71 16.03 -11.14
N VAL A 176 -10.26 15.34 -12.20
CA VAL A 176 -10.96 14.14 -12.71
C VAL A 176 -11.11 13.09 -11.61
N GLY A 177 -10.06 12.88 -10.80
CA GLY A 177 -10.09 11.96 -9.66
C GLY A 177 -11.08 12.35 -8.57
N ARG A 178 -11.21 13.66 -8.31
CA ARG A 178 -12.14 14.20 -7.32
C ARG A 178 -13.61 14.00 -7.71
N GLU A 179 -13.89 14.01 -9.00
CA GLU A 179 -15.24 13.82 -9.56
C GLU A 179 -15.64 12.33 -9.66
N GLN A 180 -14.69 11.41 -9.52
CA GLN A 180 -14.94 9.97 -9.61
C GLN A 180 -15.31 9.35 -8.26
N GLU A 181 -16.00 8.20 -8.33
CA GLU A 181 -16.38 7.45 -7.15
C GLU A 181 -15.17 6.71 -6.57
N TYR A 182 -14.82 7.01 -5.32
CA TYR A 182 -13.62 6.45 -4.68
C TYR A 182 -13.65 4.93 -4.52
N THR A 183 -14.85 4.33 -4.50
CA THR A 183 -15.07 2.89 -4.38
C THR A 183 -14.70 2.10 -5.64
N THR A 184 -14.68 2.74 -6.82
CA THR A 184 -14.43 2.08 -8.12
C THR A 184 -13.13 2.51 -8.81
N MET A 185 -12.49 3.57 -8.30
CA MET A 185 -11.27 4.13 -8.90
C MET A 185 -10.09 3.14 -8.87
N ALA A 186 -9.95 2.37 -7.78
CA ALA A 186 -8.85 1.41 -7.66
C ALA A 186 -8.97 0.27 -8.69
N GLU A 187 -10.19 -0.25 -8.90
CA GLU A 187 -10.54 -1.24 -9.92
C GLU A 187 -10.22 -0.72 -11.33
N SER A 188 -10.60 0.52 -11.60
CA SER A 188 -10.38 1.18 -12.89
C SER A 188 -8.89 1.39 -13.16
N ALA A 189 -8.14 1.89 -12.18
CA ALA A 189 -6.70 2.08 -12.30
C ALA A 189 -5.95 0.76 -12.52
N LEU A 190 -6.33 -0.30 -11.79
CA LEU A 190 -5.76 -1.63 -12.00
C LEU A 190 -5.99 -2.13 -13.42
N SER A 191 -7.19 -1.95 -13.96
CA SER A 191 -7.52 -2.35 -15.33
C SER A 191 -6.70 -1.56 -16.36
N ILE A 192 -6.54 -0.25 -16.17
CA ILE A 192 -5.70 0.61 -17.04
C ILE A 192 -4.23 0.16 -17.02
N MET A 193 -3.69 -0.19 -15.84
CA MET A 193 -2.31 -0.66 -15.70
C MET A 193 -2.12 -2.04 -16.32
N GLU A 194 -3.07 -2.96 -16.13
CA GLU A 194 -3.05 -4.29 -16.74
C GLU A 194 -3.03 -4.21 -18.26
N GLU A 195 -3.86 -3.35 -18.85
CA GLU A 195 -3.86 -3.08 -20.29
C GLU A 195 -2.50 -2.54 -20.76
N ALA A 196 -1.89 -1.62 -20.02
CA ALA A 196 -0.58 -1.06 -20.36
C ALA A 196 0.54 -2.12 -20.38
N PHE A 197 0.40 -3.18 -19.58
CA PHE A 197 1.35 -4.31 -19.54
C PHE A 197 0.95 -5.50 -20.43
N GLY A 198 -0.13 -5.41 -21.19
CA GLY A 198 -0.65 -6.54 -21.98
C GLY A 198 -1.06 -7.73 -21.11
N ILE A 199 -1.51 -7.47 -19.88
CA ILE A 199 -2.04 -8.48 -18.96
C ILE A 199 -3.53 -8.59 -19.26
N GLU A 200 -3.91 -9.54 -20.10
CA GLU A 200 -5.33 -9.83 -20.32
C GLU A 200 -6.00 -10.24 -19.01
N ASN A 201 -7.08 -9.55 -18.65
CA ASN A 201 -8.00 -9.98 -17.62
C ASN A 201 -8.62 -11.29 -18.10
N GLN A 202 -8.07 -12.43 -17.69
CA GLN A 202 -8.84 -13.68 -17.68
C GLN A 202 -9.89 -13.52 -16.59
N GLY A 203 -10.93 -12.76 -16.92
CA GLY A 203 -12.09 -12.56 -16.08
C GLY A 203 -12.58 -13.92 -15.62
N LEU A 204 -12.85 -14.01 -14.32
CA LEU A 204 -13.69 -15.05 -13.71
C LEU A 204 -14.99 -15.13 -14.52
N THR A 205 -14.97 -15.98 -15.54
CA THR A 205 -16.13 -16.42 -16.30
C THR A 205 -16.25 -17.90 -16.03
N THR A 206 -16.83 -18.24 -14.89
CA THR A 206 -17.76 -19.37 -14.79
C THR A 206 -18.65 -19.19 -13.57
#